data_AF-A0A7S1IYR6-F1
#
_entry.id   AF-A0A7S1IYR6-F1
#
_cell.length_a   1.000
_cell.length_b   1.000
_cell.length_c   1.000
_cell.angle_alpha   90.00
_cell.angle_beta   90.00
_cell.angle_gamma   90.00
#
_symmetry.space_group_name_H-M   'P 1'
#
loop_
_entity.id
_entity.type
_entity.pdbx_description
1 polymer ?
#
loop_
_entity_poly.entity_id
_entity_poly.type
_entity_poly.pdbx_seq_one_letter_code
_entity_poly.pdbx_strand_id
1 'polypeptide(L)'
;ALLQYRSLHGDLLVPARFVIPKDNEWQPELWGLRLGQIVFNIRNNGRYSEHRAELEAMGFDFGAQLNRHGWDKVKAALLQYRSLHGDLLVPARFVIPKDNEWQPELWGLRLGQIVFNIRNNGRYSEHRAELEAMG
;
A
#
# COMPACT_ATOMS: atom_id res chain seq x y z
N ALA A 1 17.11 13.40 1.13
CA ALA A 1 16.17 13.13 0.02
C ALA A 1 14.69 13.18 0.43
N LEU A 2 14.17 12.28 1.27
CA LEU A 2 12.73 12.27 1.64
C LEU A 2 12.25 13.55 2.35
N LEU A 3 13.02 14.05 3.32
CA LEU A 3 12.70 15.30 4.01
C LEU A 3 12.65 16.51 3.06
N GLN A 4 13.58 16.57 2.10
CA GLN A 4 13.60 17.63 1.09
C GLN A 4 12.43 17.50 0.11
N TYR A 5 12.09 16.28 -0.32
CA TYR A 5 10.88 16.04 -1.11
C TYR A 5 9.64 16.57 -0.39
N ARG A 6 9.49 16.25 0.90
CA ARG A 6 8.38 16.74 1.71
C ARG A 6 8.37 18.27 1.83
N SER A 7 9.53 18.90 1.96
CA SER A 7 9.63 20.36 2.00
C SER A 7 9.19 21.01 0.70
N LEU A 8 9.46 20.38 -0.45
CA LEU A 8 9.14 20.91 -1.78
C LEU A 8 7.69 20.62 -2.20
N HIS A 9 7.16 19.44 -1.85
CA HIS A 9 5.87 18.96 -2.35
C HIS A 9 4.77 18.89 -1.27
N GLY A 10 5.11 19.05 0.01
CA GLY A 10 4.17 18.98 1.13
C GLY A 10 3.80 17.57 1.60
N ASP A 11 4.18 16.53 0.85
CA ASP A 11 3.86 15.12 1.14
C ASP A 11 5.06 14.17 0.93
N LEU A 12 4.85 12.88 1.16
CA LEU A 12 5.82 11.81 0.88
C LEU A 12 5.30 10.83 -0.20
N LEU A 13 4.41 11.31 -1.07
CA LEU A 13 3.80 10.56 -2.18
C LEU A 13 4.69 10.56 -3.42
N VAL A 14 5.95 10.17 -3.25
CA VAL A 14 6.93 10.17 -4.33
C VAL A 14 6.47 9.25 -5.48
N PRO A 15 6.35 9.75 -6.72
CA PRO A 15 6.04 8.91 -7.88
C PRO A 15 7.09 7.82 -8.10
N ALA A 16 6.67 6.60 -8.49
CA ALA A 16 7.58 5.46 -8.59
C ALA A 16 8.78 5.66 -9.54
N ARG A 17 8.62 6.49 -10.58
CA ARG A 17 9.67 6.82 -11.56
C ARG A 17 10.38 8.14 -11.27
N PHE A 18 10.10 8.77 -10.14
CA PHE A 18 10.71 10.06 -9.79
C PHE A 18 12.22 9.91 -9.61
N VAL A 19 12.95 10.73 -10.34
CA VAL A 19 14.40 10.88 -10.26
C VAL A 19 14.65 12.32 -9.89
N ILE A 20 15.50 12.54 -8.89
CA ILE A 20 15.82 13.89 -8.43
C ILE A 20 16.49 14.67 -9.57
N PRO A 21 15.91 15.80 -10.01
CA PRO A 21 16.44 16.63 -11.08
C PRO A 21 17.75 17.33 -10.66
N LYS A 22 18.52 17.78 -11.65
CA LYS A 22 19.75 18.56 -11.46
C LYS A 22 19.43 20.06 -11.49
N ASP A 23 18.79 20.55 -10.44
CA ASP A 23 18.45 21.96 -10.30
C ASP A 23 18.78 22.48 -8.91
N ASN A 24 18.54 23.78 -8.71
CA ASN A 24 18.87 24.51 -7.49
C ASN A 24 17.93 24.20 -6.31
N GLU A 25 16.82 23.47 -6.54
CA GLU A 25 15.90 23.07 -5.48
C GLU A 25 16.41 21.86 -4.70
N TRP A 26 17.34 21.10 -5.31
CA TRP A 26 17.91 19.88 -4.76
C TRP A 26 19.39 20.03 -4.41
N GLN A 27 19.80 19.39 -3.31
CA GLN A 27 21.22 19.29 -2.96
C GLN A 27 21.97 18.53 -4.07
N PRO A 28 23.14 19.02 -4.55
CA PRO A 28 23.87 18.39 -5.66
C PRO A 28 24.19 16.90 -5.46
N GLU A 29 24.38 16.48 -4.20
CA GLU A 29 24.66 15.11 -3.81
C GLU A 29 23.47 14.16 -4.02
N LEU A 30 22.26 14.71 -4.14
CA LEU A 30 21.03 13.96 -4.34
C LEU A 30 20.65 13.83 -5.82
N TRP A 31 21.28 14.59 -6.70
CA TRP A 31 20.97 14.63 -8.11
C TRP A 31 21.07 13.25 -8.79
N GLY A 32 20.08 12.89 -9.59
CA GLY A 32 20.03 11.61 -10.29
C GLY A 32 19.63 10.42 -9.41
N LEU A 33 19.42 10.62 -8.10
CA LEU A 33 18.91 9.57 -7.22
C LEU A 33 17.49 9.17 -7.65
N ARG A 34 17.28 7.87 -7.86
CA ARG A 34 15.97 7.29 -8.19
C ARG A 34 15.10 7.17 -6.93
N LEU A 35 14.78 8.32 -6.32
CA LEU A 35 14.04 8.39 -5.06
C LEU A 35 12.69 7.64 -5.16
N GLY A 36 11.99 7.72 -6.30
CA GLY A 36 10.77 6.97 -6.53
C GLY A 36 10.93 5.46 -6.40
N GLN A 37 12.02 4.90 -6.93
CA GLN A 37 12.31 3.47 -6.83
C GLN A 37 12.68 3.06 -5.39
N ILE A 38 13.38 3.95 -4.66
CA ILE A 38 13.71 3.72 -3.25
C ILE A 38 12.44 3.67 -2.41
N VAL A 39 11.55 4.66 -2.56
CA VAL A 39 10.25 4.71 -1.89
C VAL A 39 9.39 3.50 -2.25
N PHE A 40 9.36 3.12 -3.52
CA PHE A 40 8.68 1.90 -3.97
C PHE A 40 9.21 0.66 -3.25
N ASN A 41 10.54 0.49 -3.14
CA ASN A 41 11.15 -0.66 -2.48
C ASN A 41 10.93 -0.65 -0.96
N ILE A 42 10.93 0.53 -0.32
CA ILE A 42 10.56 0.66 1.11
C ILE A 42 9.14 0.15 1.33
N ARG A 43 8.19 0.58 0.49
CA ARG A 43 6.77 0.22 0.61
C ARG A 43 6.45 -1.23 0.25
N ASN A 44 7.14 -1.82 -0.73
CA ASN A 44 6.76 -3.11 -1.31
C ASN A 44 7.67 -4.28 -0.91
N ASN A 45 8.93 -4.02 -0.57
CA ASN A 45 9.95 -5.07 -0.43
C ASN A 45 10.61 -5.07 0.96
N GLY A 46 10.09 -4.29 1.92
CA GLY A 46 10.65 -4.19 3.27
C GLY A 46 12.06 -3.60 3.31
N ARG A 47 12.49 -2.90 2.26
CA ARG A 47 13.80 -2.26 2.23
C ARG A 47 13.87 -1.18 3.31
N TYR A 48 14.95 -1.15 4.09
CA TYR A 48 15.11 -0.26 5.24
C TYR A 48 14.10 -0.51 6.37
N SER A 49 13.67 -1.76 6.56
CA SER A 49 12.79 -2.16 7.67
C SER A 49 13.38 -1.82 9.05
N GLU A 50 14.71 -1.83 9.16
CA GLU A 50 15.46 -1.43 10.35
C GLU A 50 15.28 0.06 10.71
N HIS A 51 14.99 0.90 9.71
CA HIS A 51 14.70 2.33 9.88
C HIS A 51 13.20 2.63 9.92
N ARG A 52 12.35 1.62 10.13
CA ARG A 52 10.89 1.80 10.09
C ARG A 52 10.41 2.86 11.07
N ALA A 53 10.90 2.83 12.31
CA ALA A 53 10.49 3.81 13.33
C ALA A 53 10.86 5.25 12.94
N GLU A 54 12.04 5.44 12.33
CA GLU A 54 12.48 6.75 11.83
C GLU A 54 11.62 7.23 10.66
N LEU A 55 11.29 6.32 9.74
CA LEU A 55 10.39 6.59 8.61
C LEU A 55 8.98 6.95 9.09
N GLU A 56 8.43 6.21 10.06
CA GLU A 56 7.13 6.53 10.65
C GLU A 56 7.16 7.87 11.39
N ALA A 57 8.21 8.16 12.16
CA ALA A 57 8.38 9.42 12.88
C ALA A 57 8.45 10.65 11.95
N MET A 58 8.99 10.50 10.74
CA MET A 58 8.99 11.56 9.74
C MET A 58 7.68 11.66 8.92
N GLY A 59 6.67 10.87 9.27
CA GLY A 59 5.36 10.85 8.61
C GLY A 59 5.34 10.06 7.30
N PHE A 60 6.28 9.14 7.09
CA PHE A 60 6.29 8.29 5.91
C PHE A 60 5.12 7.31 5.97
N ASP A 61 4.14 7.55 5.11
CA ASP A 61 3.03 6.62 4.97
C ASP A 61 3.44 5.42 4.10
N PHE A 62 3.47 4.26 4.76
CA PHE A 62 3.66 2.97 4.12
C PHE A 62 2.43 2.56 3.30
N GLY A 63 1.24 3.06 3.63
CA GLY A 63 -0.06 2.75 3.02
C GLY A 63 -0.46 3.59 1.80
N ALA A 64 -0.08 4.87 1.71
CA ALA A 64 -0.63 5.81 0.71
C ALA A 64 -0.47 5.39 -0.76
N GLN A 65 0.64 4.75 -1.15
CA GLN A 65 0.78 4.22 -2.51
C GLN A 65 0.46 2.74 -2.65
N LEU A 66 0.23 2.05 -1.52
CA LEU A 66 -0.29 0.69 -1.52
C LEU A 66 -1.80 0.68 -1.73
N ASN A 67 -2.51 1.80 -1.61
CA ASN A 67 -3.96 1.89 -1.76
C ASN A 67 -4.45 1.84 -3.23
N ARG A 68 -3.87 0.96 -4.06
CA ARG A 68 -4.22 0.74 -5.47
C ARG A 68 -5.70 0.45 -5.71
N HIS A 69 -6.42 -0.02 -4.67
CA HIS A 69 -7.81 -0.42 -4.76
C HIS A 69 -8.75 0.45 -3.89
N GLY A 70 -8.22 1.24 -2.95
CA GLY A 70 -9.00 1.89 -1.88
C GLY A 70 -9.42 0.91 -0.78
N TRP A 71 -9.42 1.36 0.49
CA TRP A 71 -9.83 0.52 1.63
C TRP A 71 -11.28 0.05 1.50
N ASP A 72 -12.20 0.95 1.13
CA ASP A 72 -13.63 0.64 1.02
C ASP A 72 -13.90 -0.51 0.05
N LYS A 73 -13.16 -0.56 -1.06
CA LYS A 73 -13.26 -1.65 -2.04
C LYS A 73 -12.77 -2.98 -1.47
N VAL A 74 -11.67 -2.95 -0.71
CA VAL A 74 -11.13 -4.14 -0.03
C VAL A 74 -12.09 -4.63 1.04
N LYS A 75 -12.64 -3.72 1.85
CA LYS A 75 -13.64 -4.01 2.87
C LYS A 75 -14.89 -4.63 2.26
N ALA A 76 -15.43 -4.06 1.19
CA ALA A 76 -16.58 -4.62 0.47
C ALA A 76 -16.31 -6.05 -0.02
N ALA A 77 -15.13 -6.29 -0.59
CA ALA A 77 -14.72 -7.62 -1.03
C ALA A 77 -14.58 -8.65 0.12
N LEU A 78 -14.04 -8.24 1.27
CA LEU A 78 -13.93 -9.10 2.45
C LEU A 78 -15.30 -9.45 3.02
N LEU A 79 -16.19 -8.47 3.16
CA LEU A 79 -17.55 -8.68 3.64
C LEU A 79 -18.34 -9.61 2.72
N GLN A 80 -18.23 -9.44 1.39
CA GLN A 80 -18.89 -10.30 0.43
C GLN A 80 -18.31 -11.71 0.43
N TYR A 81 -16.97 -11.87 0.51
CA TYR A 81 -16.34 -13.18 0.66
C TYR A 81 -16.89 -13.92 1.88
N ARG A 82 -16.94 -13.24 3.03
CA ARG A 82 -17.49 -13.82 4.26
C ARG A 82 -18.96 -14.20 4.12
N SER A 83 -19.76 -13.38 3.45
CA SER A 83 -21.17 -13.70 3.19
C SER A 83 -21.34 -14.95 2.34
N LEU A 84 -20.43 -15.21 1.40
CA LEU A 84 -20.50 -16.36 0.49
C LEU A 84 -19.89 -17.63 1.09
N HIS A 85 -18.82 -17.50 1.87
CA HIS A 85 -18.04 -18.64 2.35
C HIS A 85 -18.16 -18.90 3.87
N GLY A 86 -18.69 -17.94 4.63
CA GLY A 86 -18.86 -18.03 6.09
C GLY A 86 -17.62 -17.66 6.92
N ASP A 87 -16.44 -17.51 6.29
CA ASP A 87 -15.17 -17.18 6.94
C ASP A 87 -14.35 -16.16 6.13
N LEU A 88 -13.20 -15.75 6.67
CA LEU A 88 -12.20 -14.92 5.99
C LEU A 88 -10.91 -15.68 5.64
N LEU A 89 -10.97 -17.00 5.53
CA LEU A 89 -9.86 -17.87 5.14
C LEU A 89 -9.65 -17.85 3.62
N VAL A 90 -9.50 -16.65 3.07
CA VAL A 90 -9.31 -16.43 1.63
C VAL A 90 -8.04 -17.14 1.13
N PRO A 91 -8.14 -18.03 0.12
CA PRO A 91 -6.98 -18.68 -0.48
C PRO A 91 -6.00 -17.65 -1.06
N ALA A 92 -4.70 -17.86 -0.91
CA ALA A 92 -3.68 -16.88 -1.30
C ALA A 92 -3.73 -16.47 -2.80
N ARG A 93 -4.22 -17.36 -3.67
CA ARG A 93 -4.36 -17.12 -5.12
C ARG A 93 -5.79 -16.79 -5.54
N PHE A 94 -6.71 -16.59 -4.60
CA PHE A 94 -8.10 -16.28 -4.90
C PHE A 94 -8.22 -14.95 -5.65
N VAL A 95 -8.95 -14.99 -6.76
CA VAL A 95 -9.30 -13.83 -7.59
C VAL A 95 -10.81 -13.82 -7.70
N ILE A 96 -11.42 -12.66 -7.46
CA ILE A 96 -12.87 -12.52 -7.54
C ILE A 96 -13.35 -12.83 -8.97
N PRO A 97 -14.20 -13.85 -9.16
CA PRO A 97 -14.72 -14.24 -10.47
C PRO A 97 -15.68 -13.18 -11.02
N LYS A 98 -15.92 -13.24 -12.34
CA LYS A 98 -16.89 -12.39 -13.04
C LYS A 98 -18.22 -13.11 -13.14
N ASP A 99 -18.92 -13.22 -12.02
CA ASP A 99 -20.23 -13.86 -11.95
C ASP A 99 -21.22 -13.01 -11.14
N ASN A 100 -22.45 -13.52 -11.03
CA ASN A 100 -23.57 -12.83 -10.40
C ASN A 100 -23.51 -12.84 -8.87
N GLU A 101 -22.61 -13.62 -8.26
CA GLU A 101 -22.45 -13.67 -6.80
C GLU A 101 -21.61 -12.50 -6.28
N TRP A 102 -20.86 -11.84 -7.17
CA TRP A 102 -19.95 -10.74 -6.86
C TRP A 102 -20.38 -9.41 -7.50
N GLN A 103 -20.18 -8.32 -6.75
CA GLN A 103 -20.38 -6.98 -7.31
C GLN A 103 -19.44 -6.73 -8.50
N PRO A 104 -19.92 -6.20 -9.63
CA PRO A 104 -19.10 -5.98 -10.84
C PRO A 104 -17.83 -5.16 -10.60
N GLU A 105 -17.88 -4.23 -9.65
CA GLU A 105 -16.76 -3.37 -9.28
C GLU A 105 -15.62 -4.17 -8.64
N LEU A 106 -15.91 -5.32 -8.03
CA LEU A 106 -14.96 -6.17 -7.33
C LEU A 106 -14.32 -7.23 -8.24
N TRP A 107 -14.87 -7.45 -9.43
CA TRP A 107 -14.39 -8.46 -10.36
C TRP A 107 -12.89 -8.31 -10.70
N GLY A 108 -12.18 -9.45 -10.71
CA GLY A 108 -10.76 -9.50 -11.00
C GLY A 108 -9.85 -9.00 -9.87
N LEU A 109 -10.41 -8.56 -8.74
CA LEU A 109 -9.62 -8.21 -7.57
C LEU A 109 -8.92 -9.46 -7.03
N ARG A 110 -7.60 -9.38 -6.86
CA ARG A 110 -6.78 -10.46 -6.30
C ARG A 110 -6.89 -10.49 -4.78
N LEU A 111 -8.09 -10.74 -4.28
CA LEU A 111 -8.42 -10.68 -2.86
C LEU A 111 -7.51 -11.58 -2.02
N GLY A 112 -7.12 -12.76 -2.51
CA GLY A 112 -6.17 -13.65 -1.84
C GLY A 112 -4.80 -13.01 -1.58
N GLN A 113 -4.27 -12.28 -2.56
CA GLN A 113 -3.01 -11.57 -2.42
C GLN A 113 -3.14 -10.36 -1.48
N ILE A 114 -4.30 -9.72 -1.44
CA ILE A 114 -4.58 -8.61 -0.53
C ILE A 114 -4.60 -9.13 0.91
N VAL A 115 -5.37 -10.20 1.19
CA VAL A 115 -5.44 -10.85 2.51
C VAL A 115 -4.08 -11.35 2.96
N PHE A 116 -3.30 -11.95 2.06
CA PHE A 116 -1.92 -12.36 2.35
C PHE A 116 -1.05 -11.18 2.82
N ASN A 117 -1.16 -10.03 2.15
CA ASN A 117 -0.40 -8.83 2.53
C ASN A 117 -0.90 -8.19 3.83
N ILE A 118 -2.21 -8.26 4.12
CA ILE A 118 -2.76 -7.81 5.40
C ILE A 118 -2.16 -8.64 6.53
N ARG A 119 -2.15 -9.98 6.38
CA ARG A 119 -1.65 -10.92 7.40
C ARG A 119 -0.14 -10.85 7.63
N ASN A 120 0.65 -10.72 6.58
CA ASN A 120 2.10 -10.89 6.67
C ASN A 120 2.90 -9.58 6.60
N ASN A 121 2.34 -8.54 5.95
CA ASN A 121 3.07 -7.32 5.62
C ASN A 121 2.48 -6.06 6.27
N GLY A 122 1.49 -6.22 7.17
CA GLY A 122 0.86 -5.10 7.87
C GLY A 122 0.09 -4.14 6.94
N ARG A 123 -0.37 -4.62 5.78
CA ARG A 123 -1.17 -3.79 4.86
C ARG A 123 -2.52 -3.46 5.49
N TYR A 124 -2.97 -2.21 5.36
CA TYR A 124 -4.21 -1.71 6.00
C TYR A 124 -4.17 -1.77 7.53
N SER A 125 -2.99 -1.62 8.13
CA SER A 125 -2.83 -1.61 9.59
C SER A 125 -3.63 -0.50 10.28
N GLU A 126 -3.85 0.62 9.58
CA GLU A 126 -4.70 1.73 10.01
C GLU A 126 -6.17 1.33 10.19
N HIS A 127 -6.61 0.28 9.48
CA HIS A 127 -7.96 -0.28 9.55
C HIS A 127 -8.02 -1.58 10.38
N ARG A 128 -7.03 -1.82 11.23
CA ARG A 128 -6.95 -3.04 12.05
C ARG A 128 -8.21 -3.29 12.89
N ALA A 129 -8.77 -2.25 13.52
CA ALA A 129 -10.00 -2.37 14.31
C ALA A 129 -11.20 -2.84 13.45
N GLU A 130 -11.29 -2.37 12.20
CA GLU A 130 -12.32 -2.82 11.27
C GLU A 130 -12.10 -4.26 10.83
N LEU A 131 -10.84 -4.66 10.57
CA LEU A 131 -10.48 -6.04 10.22
C LEU A 131 -10.84 -7.02 11.34
N GLU A 132 -10.50 -6.68 12.58
CA GLU A 132 -10.81 -7.52 13.76
C GLU A 132 -12.32 -7.62 13.98
N ALA A 133 -13.09 -6.56 13.72
CA ALA A 133 -14.55 -6.59 13.81
C ALA A 133 -15.22 -7.48 12.74
N MET A 134 -14.52 -7.79 11.63
CA MET A 134 -15.07 -8.62 10.56
C MET A 134 -14.94 -10.13 10.83
N GLY A 135 -14.12 -10.55 11.79
CA GLY A 135 -13.93 -11.95 12.20
C GLY A 135 -12.55 -12.51 11.88
#